data_AF-A0A7C5I0Y5-F1
#
_entry.id   AF-A0A7C5I0Y5-F1
#
_cell.length_a   1.000
_cell.length_b   1.000
_cell.length_c   1.000
_cell.angle_alpha   90.00
_cell.angle_beta   90.00
_cell.angle_gamma   90.00
#
_symmetry.space_group_name_H-M   'P 1'
#
loop_
_entity.id
_entity.type
_entity.pdbx_description
1 polymer ?
#
loop_
_entity_poly.entity_id
_entity_poly.type
_entity_poly.pdbx_seq_one_letter_code
_entity_poly.pdbx_strand_id
1 'polypeptide(L)'
;MYVFFHFQDPAPFYYVHFSAKSDPLHNIIGLVNGKDREKINFEPEGESVFRLIDNNWHTFKVTYDASTGEIKAYMNDMENPILTANDQTLSHGLVGVGSFDDTGYFDDIYLRGKTESQ
;
A
#
# COMPACT_ATOMS: atom_id res chain seq x y z
N MET A 1 -1.98 8.75 4.23
CA MET A 1 -3.10 7.99 3.60
C MET A 1 -2.74 6.52 3.53
N TYR A 2 -3.69 5.63 3.79
CA TYR A 2 -3.50 4.18 3.85
C TYR A 2 -4.36 3.47 2.83
N VAL A 3 -3.79 2.44 2.21
CA VAL A 3 -4.53 1.38 1.51
C VAL A 3 -4.23 0.08 2.22
N PHE A 4 -5.25 -0.56 2.77
CA PHE A 4 -5.16 -1.86 3.44
C PHE A 4 -5.58 -2.95 2.47
N PHE A 5 -4.87 -4.07 2.48
CA PHE A 5 -5.22 -5.25 1.70
C PHE A 5 -4.87 -6.53 2.44
N HIS A 6 -5.60 -7.59 2.15
CA HIS A 6 -5.56 -8.85 2.91
C HIS A 6 -5.82 -8.63 4.41
N PHE A 7 -6.69 -7.67 4.72
CA PHE A 7 -7.08 -7.40 6.09
C PHE A 7 -7.97 -8.53 6.60
N GLN A 8 -7.48 -9.30 7.57
CA GLN A 8 -8.24 -10.39 8.18
C GLN A 8 -8.88 -9.90 9.49
N ASP A 9 -8.07 -9.26 10.33
CA ASP A 9 -8.46 -8.61 11.58
C ASP A 9 -7.35 -7.59 11.97
N PRO A 10 -7.43 -6.88 13.11
CA PRO A 10 -6.41 -5.91 13.52
C PRO A 10 -4.99 -6.46 13.73
N ALA A 11 -4.75 -7.77 13.66
CA ALA A 11 -3.44 -8.39 13.82
C ALA A 11 -2.80 -8.91 12.51
N PRO A 12 -3.53 -9.37 11.47
CA PRO A 12 -2.98 -9.70 10.16
C PRO A 12 -3.55 -8.81 9.04
N PHE A 13 -2.70 -7.95 8.47
CA PHE A 13 -2.99 -7.20 7.25
C PHE A 13 -1.72 -6.62 6.60
N TYR A 14 -1.77 -6.39 5.31
CA TYR A 14 -0.85 -5.48 4.64
C TYR A 14 -1.44 -4.07 4.57
N TYR A 15 -0.56 -3.09 4.48
CA TYR A 15 -0.94 -1.74 4.13
C TYR A 15 0.14 -1.04 3.32
N VAL A 16 -0.29 -0.08 2.51
CA VAL A 16 0.58 0.95 1.92
C VAL A 16 0.28 2.25 2.63
N HIS A 17 1.29 2.90 3.19
CA HIS A 17 1.17 4.22 3.78
C HIS A 17 1.77 5.26 2.83
N PHE A 18 0.94 5.93 2.03
CA PHE A 18 1.36 7.08 1.23
C PHE A 18 1.43 8.34 2.11
N SER A 19 2.52 9.09 2.01
CA SER A 19 2.81 10.25 2.87
C SER A 19 3.49 11.40 2.10
N ALA A 20 3.65 12.55 2.77
CA ALA A 20 4.37 13.73 2.31
C ALA A 20 5.90 13.62 2.51
N LYS A 21 6.39 12.49 3.03
CA LYS A 21 7.81 12.24 3.31
C LYS A 21 8.11 10.75 3.27
N SER A 22 9.37 10.42 3.02
CA SER A 22 9.93 9.08 3.18
C SER A 22 10.73 9.02 4.49
N ASP A 23 10.38 8.08 5.37
CA ASP A 23 11.13 7.76 6.59
C ASP A 23 10.81 6.31 7.00
N PRO A 24 11.32 5.76 8.12
CA PRO A 24 11.06 4.37 8.49
C PRO A 24 9.58 4.00 8.67
N LEU A 25 8.69 5.00 8.83
CA LEU A 25 7.27 4.83 9.14
C LEU A 25 6.33 5.40 8.08
N HIS A 26 6.84 6.26 7.19
CA HIS A 26 6.07 6.99 6.19
C HIS A 26 6.53 6.64 4.78
N ASN A 27 5.58 6.53 3.86
CA ASN A 27 5.85 6.14 2.47
C ASN A 27 6.49 4.75 2.38
N ILE A 28 5.79 3.77 2.97
CA ILE A 28 6.21 2.37 3.11
C ILE A 28 5.10 1.39 2.70
N ILE A 29 5.50 0.17 2.35
CA ILE A 29 4.62 -1.00 2.38
C ILE A 29 4.90 -1.74 3.69
N GLY A 30 3.87 -1.97 4.48
CA GLY A 30 3.98 -2.61 5.78
C GLY A 30 3.16 -3.91 5.89
N LEU A 31 3.67 -4.83 6.68
CA LEU A 31 2.99 -6.04 7.12
C LEU A 31 2.78 -5.97 8.64
N VAL A 32 1.55 -6.16 9.09
CA VAL A 32 1.22 -6.43 10.49
C VAL A 32 0.76 -7.88 10.55
N ASN A 33 1.41 -8.71 11.38
CA ASN A 33 1.11 -10.14 11.49
C ASN A 33 1.41 -10.67 12.89
N GLY A 34 0.57 -10.31 13.86
CA GLY A 34 0.72 -10.75 15.27
C GLY A 34 1.93 -10.16 16.02
N LYS A 35 2.61 -9.18 15.41
CA LYS A 35 3.73 -8.41 15.97
C LYS A 35 3.62 -6.94 15.53
N ASP A 36 4.52 -6.11 16.02
CA ASP A 36 4.69 -4.74 15.51
C ASP A 36 4.87 -4.73 13.99
N ARG A 37 4.44 -3.64 13.36
CA ARG A 37 4.55 -3.45 11.91
C ARG A 37 5.97 -3.68 11.40
N GLU A 38 6.07 -4.34 10.27
CA GLU A 38 7.31 -4.57 9.54
C GLU A 38 7.27 -3.85 8.20
N LYS A 39 8.30 -3.04 7.90
CA LYS A 39 8.49 -2.45 6.58
C LYS A 39 9.02 -3.52 5.63
N ILE A 40 8.30 -3.78 4.54
CA ILE A 40 8.64 -4.84 3.58
C ILE A 40 9.00 -4.32 2.18
N ASN A 41 8.85 -3.02 1.91
CA ASN A 41 9.22 -2.47 0.60
C ASN A 41 10.75 -2.39 0.41
N PHE A 42 11.19 -2.60 -0.83
CA PHE A 42 12.59 -2.67 -1.23
C PHE A 42 13.29 -1.32 -1.23
N GLU A 43 12.55 -0.23 -1.43
CA GLU A 43 13.12 1.12 -1.44
C GLU A 43 13.69 1.47 -0.06
N PRO A 44 14.93 1.99 0.03
CA PRO A 44 15.53 2.36 1.30
C PRO A 44 14.71 3.41 2.05
N GLU A 45 14.82 3.39 3.38
CA GLU A 45 14.23 4.40 4.25
C GLU A 45 14.77 5.79 3.88
N GLY A 46 13.88 6.77 3.67
CA GLY A 46 14.27 8.12 3.29
C GLY A 46 14.52 8.33 1.80
N GLU A 47 14.53 7.27 1.00
CA GLU A 47 14.83 7.33 -0.44
C GLU A 47 13.61 7.02 -1.34
N SER A 48 12.48 6.59 -0.76
CA SER A 48 11.27 6.33 -1.56
C SER A 48 10.63 7.60 -2.10
N VAL A 49 10.15 7.55 -3.34
CA VAL A 49 9.47 8.68 -3.97
C VAL A 49 8.13 8.93 -3.28
N PHE A 50 7.92 10.14 -2.76
CA PHE A 50 6.66 10.57 -2.16
C PHE A 50 6.05 11.74 -2.93
N ARG A 51 4.72 11.79 -3.02
CA ARG A 51 4.01 12.79 -3.85
C ARG A 51 2.81 13.44 -3.17
N LEU A 52 2.44 13.00 -1.97
CA LEU A 52 1.29 13.52 -1.22
C LEU A 52 1.71 14.77 -0.41
N ILE A 53 2.12 15.83 -1.10
CA ILE A 53 2.75 17.04 -0.51
C ILE A 53 1.83 18.26 -0.49
N ASP A 54 0.61 18.13 -0.97
CA ASP A 54 -0.39 19.19 -1.02
C ASP A 54 -1.80 18.64 -0.72
N ASN A 55 -2.80 19.50 -0.78
CA ASN A 55 -4.20 19.18 -0.47
C ASN A 55 -5.05 18.90 -1.74
N ASN A 56 -4.43 18.69 -2.90
CA ASN A 56 -5.14 18.35 -4.13
C ASN A 56 -5.53 16.87 -4.16
N TRP A 57 -6.40 16.52 -5.12
CA TRP A 57 -6.70 15.13 -5.40
C TRP A 57 -5.49 14.42 -6.01
N HIS A 58 -5.16 13.26 -5.46
CA HIS A 58 -4.12 12.37 -5.95
C HIS A 58 -4.71 11.02 -6.32
N THR A 59 -4.27 10.44 -7.43
CA THR A 59 -4.63 9.07 -7.80
C THR A 59 -3.64 8.09 -7.18
N PHE A 60 -4.14 6.95 -6.72
CA PHE A 60 -3.32 5.86 -6.21
C PHE A 60 -3.75 4.54 -6.81
N LYS A 61 -2.82 3.58 -6.84
CA LYS A 61 -3.09 2.19 -7.20
C LYS A 61 -2.19 1.30 -6.38
N VAL A 62 -2.72 0.20 -5.89
CA VAL A 62 -1.95 -0.89 -5.29
C VAL A 62 -2.29 -2.16 -6.04
N THR A 63 -1.28 -2.90 -6.48
CA THR A 63 -1.45 -4.20 -7.11
C THR A 63 -0.79 -5.26 -6.25
N TYR A 64 -1.41 -6.43 -6.20
CA TYR A 64 -0.87 -7.63 -5.58
C TYR A 64 -1.02 -8.79 -6.57
N ASP A 65 0.07 -9.48 -6.87
CA ASP A 65 0.08 -10.72 -7.63
C ASP A 65 0.12 -11.92 -6.67
N ALA A 66 -0.94 -12.71 -6.63
CA ALA A 66 -1.04 -13.85 -5.73
C ALA A 66 -0.06 -14.99 -6.06
N SER A 67 0.37 -15.12 -7.32
CA SER A 67 1.28 -16.18 -7.74
C SER A 67 2.72 -15.91 -7.31
N THR A 68 3.14 -14.64 -7.40
CA THR A 68 4.52 -14.24 -7.12
C THR A 68 4.70 -13.54 -5.77
N GLY A 69 3.63 -13.01 -5.17
CA GLY A 69 3.69 -12.13 -4.00
C GLY A 69 4.10 -10.70 -4.31
N GLU A 70 4.20 -10.33 -5.60
CA GLU A 70 4.62 -8.98 -5.99
C GLU A 70 3.58 -7.94 -5.55
N ILE A 71 4.04 -6.94 -4.81
CA ILE A 71 3.26 -5.78 -4.39
C ILE A 71 3.85 -4.54 -5.06
N LYS A 72 3.01 -3.74 -5.72
CA LYS A 72 3.41 -2.45 -6.30
C LYS A 72 2.43 -1.37 -5.90
N ALA A 73 2.95 -0.24 -5.42
CA ALA A 73 2.16 0.94 -5.09
C ALA A 73 2.53 2.10 -6.02
N TYR A 74 1.52 2.77 -6.55
CA TYR A 74 1.64 3.85 -7.51
C TYR A 74 0.92 5.08 -7.01
N MET A 75 1.45 6.26 -7.36
CA MET A 75 0.82 7.54 -7.08
C MET A 75 0.97 8.50 -8.27
N ASN A 76 -0.13 9.12 -8.70
CA ASN A 76 -0.28 10.02 -9.85
C ASN A 76 0.02 9.39 -11.24
N ASP A 77 1.21 8.85 -11.45
CA ASP A 77 1.72 8.41 -12.78
C ASP A 77 1.12 7.07 -13.23
N MET A 78 0.75 6.19 -12.31
CA MET A 78 0.15 4.86 -12.56
C MET A 78 0.98 3.88 -13.44
N GLU A 79 2.08 4.33 -14.03
CA GLU A 79 3.01 3.52 -14.82
C GLU A 79 4.20 3.05 -13.99
N ASN A 80 4.84 3.96 -13.26
CA ASN A 80 6.01 3.65 -12.44
C ASN A 80 5.62 3.53 -10.96
N PRO A 81 5.85 2.37 -10.31
CA PRO A 81 5.57 2.24 -8.89
C PRO A 81 6.55 3.09 -8.07
N ILE A 82 6.05 3.67 -6.98
CA ILE A 82 6.86 4.42 -6.01
C ILE A 82 7.31 3.57 -4.82
N LEU A 83 6.64 2.42 -4.61
CA LEU A 83 7.02 1.40 -3.63
C LEU A 83 6.81 0.02 -4.22
N THR A 84 7.75 -0.89 -3.96
CA THR A 84 7.71 -2.28 -4.42
C THR A 84 8.10 -3.24 -3.31
N ALA A 85 7.43 -4.40 -3.25
CA ALA A 85 7.76 -5.47 -2.30
C ALA A 85 7.45 -6.84 -2.92
N ASN A 86 7.93 -7.90 -2.27
CA ASN A 86 7.55 -9.27 -2.58
C ASN A 86 7.30 -10.02 -1.27
N ASP A 87 6.05 -10.39 -1.00
CA ASP A 87 5.67 -11.14 0.19
C ASP A 87 4.36 -11.92 -0.04
N GLN A 88 4.29 -13.17 0.45
CA GLN A 88 3.12 -14.05 0.31
C GLN A 88 2.54 -14.50 1.66
N THR A 89 2.91 -13.82 2.75
CA THR A 89 2.49 -14.18 4.12
C THR A 89 0.96 -14.21 4.26
N LEU A 90 0.25 -13.26 3.65
CA LEU A 90 -1.21 -13.20 3.64
C LEU A 90 -1.73 -13.37 2.21
N SER A 91 -2.74 -14.23 2.03
CA SER A 91 -3.27 -14.58 0.71
C SER A 91 -4.69 -14.07 0.42
N HIS A 92 -5.39 -13.58 1.44
CA HIS A 92 -6.78 -13.15 1.32
C HIS A 92 -7.16 -12.22 2.49
N GLY A 93 -8.26 -11.49 2.30
CA GLY A 93 -8.86 -10.63 3.31
C GLY A 93 -9.64 -9.48 2.67
N LEU A 94 -10.05 -8.53 3.50
CA LEU A 94 -10.71 -7.30 3.09
C LEU A 94 -9.72 -6.29 2.52
N VAL A 95 -10.26 -5.31 1.79
CA VAL A 95 -9.55 -4.14 1.30
C VAL A 95 -10.18 -2.91 1.94
N GLY A 96 -9.36 -1.93 2.31
CA GLY A 96 -9.82 -0.69 2.94
C GLY A 96 -8.94 0.49 2.58
N VAL A 97 -9.46 1.69 2.84
CA VAL A 97 -8.71 2.94 2.75
C VAL A 97 -8.88 3.71 4.05
N GLY A 98 -7.90 4.54 4.40
CA GLY A 98 -7.97 5.35 5.61
C GLY A 98 -6.94 6.47 5.67
N SER A 99 -7.09 7.36 6.63
CA SER A 99 -6.11 8.39 6.96
C SER A 99 -5.59 8.21 8.39
N PHE A 100 -4.48 8.88 8.70
CA PHE A 100 -3.87 8.90 10.03
C PHE A 100 -3.41 10.32 10.30
N ASP A 101 -3.58 10.78 11.54
CA ASP A 101 -3.39 12.16 12.05
C ASP A 101 -4.24 13.26 11.38
N ASP A 102 -4.48 13.17 10.07
CA ASP A 102 -5.23 14.15 9.28
C ASP A 102 -6.54 13.58 8.70
N THR A 103 -7.43 14.49 8.27
CA THR A 103 -8.65 14.13 7.54
C THR A 103 -8.30 13.81 6.08
N GLY A 104 -8.64 12.60 5.63
CA GLY A 104 -8.56 12.21 4.22
C GLY A 104 -9.93 12.09 3.57
N TYR A 105 -10.04 12.53 2.32
CA TYR A 105 -11.21 12.31 1.47
C TYR A 105 -10.87 11.28 0.39
N PHE A 106 -11.82 10.40 0.08
CA PHE A 106 -11.66 9.33 -0.89
C PHE A 106 -12.88 9.31 -1.81
N ASP A 107 -12.63 9.17 -3.11
CA ASP A 107 -13.65 8.98 -4.14
C ASP A 107 -13.08 8.05 -5.22
N ASP A 108 -13.92 7.54 -6.11
CA ASP A 108 -13.53 6.72 -7.26
C ASP A 108 -12.73 5.44 -6.88
N ILE A 109 -13.20 4.75 -5.83
CA ILE A 109 -12.57 3.51 -5.37
C ILE A 109 -13.04 2.31 -6.20
N TYR A 110 -12.11 1.66 -6.90
CA TYR A 110 -12.35 0.45 -7.67
C TYR A 110 -11.48 -0.70 -7.17
N LEU A 111 -12.09 -1.85 -6.91
CA LEU A 111 -11.39 -3.11 -6.68
C LEU A 111 -11.54 -4.01 -7.92
N ARG A 112 -10.43 -4.48 -8.47
CA ARG A 112 -10.42 -5.34 -9.66
C ARG A 112 -9.59 -6.59 -9.37
N GLY A 113 -10.16 -7.76 -9.62
CA GLY A 113 -9.45 -9.03 -9.63
C GLY A 113 -9.44 -9.60 -11.04
N LYS A 114 -8.35 -10.27 -11.40
CA LYS A 114 -8.27 -11.15 -12.57
C LYS A 114 -7.78 -12.50 -12.09
N THR A 115 -8.52 -13.56 -12.41
CA THR A 115 -7.99 -14.91 -12.40
C THR A 115 -7.15 -15.07 -13.65
N GLU A 116 -5.88 -15.46 -13.51
CA GLU A 116 -5.14 -15.97 -14.67
C GLU A 116 -5.84 -17.26 -15.13
N SER A 117 -6.48 -17.21 -16.29
CA SER A 117 -6.86 -18.42 -17.01
C SER A 117 -5.58 -19.07 -17.51
N GLN A 118 -5.25 -20.24 -16.96
CA GLN A 118 -4.19 -21.12 -17.48
C GLN A 118 -4.48 -21.56 -18.92
#